data_AF-A0A7J4NQ26-F1
#
_entry.id   AF-A0A7J4NQ26-F1
#
_cell.length_a   1.000
_cell.length_b   1.000
_cell.length_c   1.000
_cell.angle_alpha   90.00
_cell.angle_beta   90.00
_cell.angle_gamma   90.00
#
_symmetry.space_group_name_H-M   'P 1'
#
loop_
_entity.id
_entity.type
_entity.pdbx_description
1 polymer ?
#
loop_
_entity_poly.entity_id
_entity_poly.type
_entity_poly.pdbx_seq_one_letter_code
_entity_poly.pdbx_strand_id
1 'polypeptide(L)'
;MELLARIAKDRIGVLIGKGGDTKQAIEEEARCKLHIDSDSGEISADWDDDSDPIIRLKMPDLIRAIGRGMSPQRAIQLLDDDVHLRMYDIRDWVGRQPNQIKRMRGRVIGRDGRIRELVEELSGVEIVVYRSTILVVGDIESLAVGSAAVERLLGGSEHGTVLKFLEKEKRRQKIERQTLPMHSERQVTGSTRFDDLVPGLAAARERRNQRRFKGIQVDPEDETAISEMMGLAEDEHVRYEEE
;
A
#
# COMPACT_ATOMS: atom_id res chain seq x y z
N MET A 1 -20.13 26.53 -3.30
CA MET A 1 -19.16 27.05 -2.33
C MET A 1 -19.01 26.13 -1.15
N GLU A 2 -17.94 25.34 -1.14
CA GLU A 2 -17.59 24.42 -0.06
C GLU A 2 -16.43 24.99 0.76
N LEU A 3 -16.54 24.96 2.10
CA LEU A 3 -15.46 25.38 2.99
C LEU A 3 -14.41 24.28 3.09
N LEU A 4 -13.17 24.58 2.71
CA LEU A 4 -12.09 23.58 2.67
C LEU A 4 -11.27 23.58 3.97
N ALA A 5 -10.70 24.73 4.32
CA ALA A 5 -9.85 24.85 5.50
C ALA A 5 -9.69 26.30 5.94
N ARG A 6 -9.10 26.46 7.14
CA ARG A 6 -8.71 27.75 7.69
C ARG A 6 -7.20 27.81 7.85
N ILE A 7 -6.59 28.90 7.37
CA ILE A 7 -5.15 29.15 7.46
C ILE A 7 -4.87 30.35 8.39
N ALA A 8 -3.69 30.36 9.00
CA ALA A 8 -3.21 31.50 9.78
C ALA A 8 -2.90 32.71 8.88
N LYS A 9 -3.20 33.92 9.37
CA LYS A 9 -3.11 35.16 8.58
C LYS A 9 -1.73 35.39 7.94
N ASP A 10 -0.66 34.96 8.60
CA ASP A 10 0.72 35.06 8.12
C ASP A 10 1.02 34.21 6.88
N ARG A 11 0.17 33.22 6.56
CA ARG A 11 0.36 32.29 5.44
C ARG A 11 -0.61 32.52 4.28
N ILE A 12 -1.61 33.39 4.43
CA ILE A 12 -2.55 33.75 3.36
C ILE A 12 -1.79 34.30 2.14
N GLY A 13 -0.81 35.19 2.36
CA GLY A 13 -0.01 35.75 1.27
C GLY A 13 0.81 34.70 0.50
N VAL A 14 1.19 33.59 1.13
CA VAL A 14 1.92 32.51 0.46
C VAL A 14 0.99 31.67 -0.43
N LEU A 15 -0.26 31.48 0.01
CA LEU A 15 -1.28 30.79 -0.77
C LEU A 15 -1.68 31.59 -2.01
N ILE A 16 -1.78 32.92 -1.90
CA ILE A 16 -2.08 33.80 -3.04
C ILE A 16 -0.85 33.88 -3.98
N GLY A 17 0.35 34.01 -3.41
CA GLY A 17 1.57 34.22 -4.18
C GLY A 17 1.73 35.67 -4.64
N LYS A 18 2.84 35.96 -5.33
CA LYS A 18 3.05 37.29 -5.94
C LYS A 18 2.03 37.44 -7.06
N GLY A 19 1.22 38.50 -7.06
CA GLY A 19 0.25 38.76 -8.12
C GLY A 19 -0.88 37.73 -8.28
N GLY A 20 -0.97 36.70 -7.42
CA GLY A 20 -1.93 35.61 -7.59
C GLY A 20 -1.37 34.35 -8.26
N ASP A 21 -0.08 34.31 -8.60
CA ASP A 21 0.54 33.21 -9.36
C ASP A 21 0.27 31.83 -8.72
N THR A 22 0.43 31.73 -7.40
CA THR A 22 0.24 30.46 -6.67
C THR A 22 -1.22 30.04 -6.70
N LYS A 23 -2.13 30.99 -6.50
CA LYS A 23 -3.57 30.72 -6.53
C LYS A 23 -3.95 30.18 -7.91
N GLN A 24 -3.50 30.85 -8.97
CA GLN A 24 -3.81 30.46 -10.33
C GLN A 24 -3.28 29.06 -10.66
N ALA A 25 -2.05 28.74 -10.26
CA ALA A 25 -1.49 27.39 -10.47
C ALA A 25 -2.32 26.30 -9.79
N ILE A 26 -2.82 26.55 -8.58
CA ILE A 26 -3.68 25.61 -7.85
C ILE A 26 -5.06 25.50 -8.52
N GLU A 27 -5.64 26.61 -8.97
CA GLU A 27 -6.93 26.62 -9.67
C GLU A 27 -6.88 25.87 -11.02
N GLU A 28 -5.77 25.99 -11.75
CA GLU A 28 -5.54 25.29 -13.02
C GLU A 28 -5.43 23.78 -12.82
N GLU A 29 -4.63 23.33 -11.85
CA GLU A 29 -4.45 21.90 -11.56
C GLU A 29 -5.73 21.27 -10.99
N ALA A 30 -6.38 21.94 -10.04
CA ALA A 30 -7.56 21.42 -9.36
C ALA A 30 -8.88 21.66 -10.13
N ARG A 31 -8.85 22.38 -11.25
CA ARG A 31 -10.03 22.81 -12.02
C ARG A 31 -11.14 23.38 -11.15
N CYS A 32 -10.77 24.29 -10.23
CA CYS A 32 -11.69 24.90 -9.30
C CYS A 32 -11.43 26.40 -9.17
N LYS A 33 -12.41 27.15 -8.65
CA LYS A 33 -12.24 28.56 -8.30
C LYS A 33 -12.06 28.68 -6.79
N LEU A 34 -10.94 29.25 -6.36
CA LEU A 34 -10.60 29.46 -4.97
C LEU A 34 -11.03 30.86 -4.51
N HIS A 35 -11.79 30.90 -3.42
CA HIS A 35 -12.14 32.12 -2.73
C HIS A 35 -11.43 32.15 -1.37
N ILE A 36 -10.65 33.21 -1.13
CA ILE A 36 -9.80 33.35 0.05
C ILE A 36 -10.23 34.61 0.79
N ASP A 37 -10.80 34.44 1.97
CA ASP A 37 -11.11 35.56 2.86
C ASP A 37 -9.87 35.95 3.66
N SER A 38 -9.38 37.17 3.41
CA SER A 38 -8.17 37.71 4.03
C SER A 38 -8.36 38.08 5.50
N ASP A 39 -9.59 38.32 5.95
CA ASP A 39 -9.88 38.75 7.33
C ASP A 39 -10.06 37.56 8.27
N SER A 40 -10.81 36.53 7.85
CA SER A 40 -11.07 35.33 8.65
C SER A 40 -10.00 34.24 8.47
N GLY A 41 -9.33 34.22 7.31
CA GLY A 41 -8.43 33.16 6.87
C GLY A 41 -9.15 31.90 6.39
N GLU A 42 -10.46 32.00 6.10
CA GLU A 42 -11.27 30.93 5.55
C GLU A 42 -11.07 30.83 4.04
N ILE A 43 -10.98 29.59 3.57
CA ILE A 43 -10.75 29.27 2.17
C ILE A 43 -11.85 28.34 1.71
N SER A 44 -12.59 28.80 0.72
CA SER A 44 -13.62 28.04 0.05
C SER A 44 -13.26 27.79 -1.40
N ALA A 45 -13.79 26.70 -1.96
CA ALA A 45 -13.71 26.44 -3.38
C ALA A 45 -15.10 26.27 -3.99
N ASP A 46 -15.23 26.77 -5.21
CA ASP A 46 -16.31 26.45 -6.12
C ASP A 46 -15.77 25.46 -7.15
N TRP A 47 -16.36 24.27 -7.12
CA TRP A 47 -16.02 23.15 -7.99
C TRP A 47 -16.94 23.17 -9.21
N ASP A 48 -16.39 22.80 -10.36
CA ASP A 48 -17.19 22.50 -11.54
C ASP A 48 -17.80 21.08 -11.43
N ASP A 49 -18.87 20.82 -12.18
CA ASP A 49 -19.58 19.53 -12.11
C ASP A 49 -18.72 18.36 -12.60
N ASP A 50 -17.76 18.62 -13.51
CA ASP A 50 -16.80 17.64 -14.06
C ASP A 50 -15.47 17.58 -13.28
N SER A 51 -15.41 18.11 -12.06
CA SER A 51 -14.20 18.07 -11.23
C SER A 51 -13.91 16.66 -10.69
N ASP A 52 -12.62 16.30 -10.61
CA ASP A 52 -12.20 15.01 -10.07
C ASP A 52 -12.54 14.90 -8.57
N PRO A 53 -13.34 13.90 -8.15
CA PRO A 53 -13.66 13.69 -6.74
C PRO A 53 -12.44 13.49 -5.83
N ILE A 54 -11.35 12.92 -6.34
CA ILE A 54 -10.13 12.65 -5.57
C ILE A 54 -9.41 13.96 -5.25
N ILE A 55 -9.23 14.82 -6.25
CA ILE A 55 -8.65 16.16 -6.09
C ILE A 55 -9.46 16.95 -5.06
N ARG A 56 -10.81 16.91 -5.16
CA ARG A 56 -11.70 17.57 -4.20
C ARG A 56 -11.48 17.08 -2.77
N LEU A 57 -11.26 15.78 -2.58
CA LEU A 57 -10.98 15.18 -1.27
C LEU A 57 -9.59 15.57 -0.73
N LYS A 58 -8.56 15.66 -1.57
CA LYS A 58 -7.18 16.00 -1.18
C LYS A 58 -6.95 17.51 -1.01
N MET A 59 -7.80 18.34 -1.60
CA MET A 59 -7.66 19.80 -1.60
C MET A 59 -7.57 20.44 -0.20
N PRO A 60 -8.38 20.05 0.81
CA PRO A 60 -8.23 20.57 2.17
C PRO A 60 -6.84 20.30 2.76
N ASP A 61 -6.24 19.15 2.43
CA ASP A 61 -4.93 18.75 2.95
C ASP A 61 -3.79 19.52 2.28
N LEU A 62 -3.90 19.80 0.97
CA LEU A 62 -3.01 20.74 0.27
C LEU A 62 -3.01 22.12 0.94
N ILE A 63 -4.20 22.68 1.17
CA ILE A 63 -4.38 24.00 1.78
C ILE A 63 -3.80 24.01 3.20
N ARG A 64 -4.11 22.99 4.01
CA ARG A 64 -3.53 22.85 5.36
C ARG A 64 -2.01 22.73 5.30
N ALA A 65 -1.45 21.99 4.35
CA ALA A 65 0.00 21.82 4.22
C ALA A 65 0.71 23.15 3.94
N ILE A 66 0.18 23.97 3.02
CA ILE A 66 0.69 25.33 2.75
C ILE A 66 0.59 26.21 4.00
N GLY A 67 -0.53 26.13 4.71
CA GLY A 67 -0.75 26.83 5.98
C GLY A 67 0.21 26.41 7.10
N ARG A 68 0.75 25.19 7.01
CA ARG A 68 1.75 24.63 7.93
C ARG A 68 3.16 24.67 7.36
N GLY A 69 3.46 25.60 6.46
CA GLY A 69 4.83 25.90 6.06
C GLY A 69 5.37 25.12 4.86
N MET A 70 4.56 24.27 4.21
CA MET A 70 4.93 23.67 2.93
C MET A 70 5.01 24.74 1.83
N SER A 71 5.94 24.58 0.89
CA SER A 71 6.00 25.44 -0.29
C SER A 71 4.87 25.08 -1.27
N PRO A 72 4.26 26.05 -1.97
CA PRO A 72 3.16 25.74 -2.89
C PRO A 72 3.49 24.73 -3.98
N GLN A 73 4.69 24.81 -4.58
CA GLN A 73 5.14 23.86 -5.61
C GLN A 73 5.11 22.41 -5.13
N ARG A 74 5.60 22.15 -3.90
CA ARG A 74 5.55 20.83 -3.26
C ARG A 74 4.14 20.44 -2.83
N ALA A 75 3.32 21.41 -2.44
CA ALA A 75 1.94 21.13 -2.04
C ALA A 75 1.07 20.69 -3.23
N ILE A 76 1.34 21.15 -4.44
CA ILE A 76 0.63 20.71 -5.67
C ILE A 76 0.82 19.20 -5.90
N GLN A 77 1.99 18.65 -5.58
CA GLN A 77 2.25 17.20 -5.67
C GLN A 77 1.33 16.36 -4.77
N LEU A 78 0.68 16.96 -3.77
CA LEU A 78 -0.31 16.25 -2.95
C LEU A 78 -1.61 15.95 -3.71
N LEU A 79 -1.84 16.59 -4.86
CA LEU A 79 -3.01 16.30 -5.69
C LEU A 79 -2.86 14.95 -6.42
N ASP A 80 -1.64 14.47 -6.63
CA ASP A 80 -1.37 13.17 -7.24
C ASP A 80 -1.90 12.02 -6.38
N ASP A 81 -2.53 11.01 -6.99
CA ASP A 81 -3.20 9.91 -6.30
C ASP A 81 -2.27 9.09 -5.38
N ASP A 82 -1.04 8.83 -5.83
CA ASP A 82 -0.06 8.02 -5.11
C ASP A 82 0.57 8.77 -3.92
N VAL A 83 0.48 10.11 -3.91
CA VAL A 83 1.11 10.93 -2.88
C VAL A 83 0.15 11.13 -1.71
N HIS A 84 0.67 10.83 -0.52
CA HIS A 84 -0.08 10.90 0.73
C HIS A 84 0.60 11.82 1.73
N LEU A 85 -0.20 12.55 2.49
CA LEU A 85 0.25 13.46 3.55
C LEU A 85 -0.04 12.86 4.93
N ARG A 86 0.94 12.94 5.83
CA ARG A 86 0.74 12.74 7.27
C ARG A 86 1.25 13.91 8.08
N MET A 87 0.41 14.42 8.97
CA MET A 87 0.74 15.53 9.86
C MET A 87 0.94 15.04 11.29
N TYR A 88 2.01 15.53 11.91
CA TYR A 88 2.40 15.24 13.28
C TYR A 88 2.51 16.52 14.09
N ASP A 89 1.99 16.52 15.30
CA ASP A 89 2.17 17.62 16.24
C ASP A 89 3.12 17.22 17.35
N ILE A 90 4.28 17.89 17.42
CA ILE A 90 5.30 17.65 18.46
C ILE A 90 4.70 17.78 19.87
N ARG A 91 3.63 18.58 20.03
CA ARG A 91 2.94 18.78 21.31
C ARG A 91 2.36 17.49 21.88
N ASP A 92 2.06 16.50 21.04
CA ASP A 92 1.50 15.23 21.48
C ASP A 92 2.53 14.36 22.22
N TRP A 93 3.84 14.58 21.98
CA TRP A 93 4.94 13.86 22.64
C TRP A 93 5.46 14.56 23.89
N VAL A 94 5.63 15.88 23.84
CA VAL A 94 6.34 16.63 24.90
C VAL A 94 5.47 17.67 25.60
N GLY A 95 4.18 17.74 25.28
CA GLY A 95 3.25 18.72 25.80
C GLY A 95 3.49 20.12 25.25
N ARG A 96 3.07 21.14 26.01
CA ARG A 96 3.04 22.54 25.56
C ARG A 96 4.30 23.34 25.93
N GLN A 97 5.32 22.70 26.49
CA GLN A 97 6.51 23.42 26.96
C GLN A 97 7.38 23.89 25.77
N PRO A 98 7.60 25.22 25.59
CA PRO A 98 8.28 25.74 24.39
C PRO A 98 9.72 25.23 24.22
N ASN A 99 10.45 25.08 25.32
CA ASN A 99 11.83 24.59 25.31
C ASN A 99 11.93 23.13 24.86
N GLN A 100 10.95 22.29 25.23
CA GLN A 100 10.92 20.89 24.81
C GLN A 100 10.52 20.77 23.34
N ILE A 101 9.54 21.56 22.88
CA ILE A 101 9.16 21.62 21.46
C ILE A 101 10.36 22.06 20.60
N LYS A 102 11.07 23.11 21.01
CA LYS A 102 12.29 23.57 20.31
C LYS A 102 13.37 22.50 20.27
N ARG A 103 13.55 21.75 21.36
CA ARG A 103 14.51 20.63 21.45
C ARG A 103 14.13 19.49 20.52
N MET A 104 12.87 19.04 20.52
CA MET A 104 12.40 17.96 19.64
C MET A 104 12.47 18.37 18.17
N ARG A 105 12.07 19.61 17.86
CA ARG A 105 12.24 20.17 16.52
C ARG A 105 13.70 20.14 16.06
N GLY A 106 14.62 20.58 16.93
CA GLY A 106 16.06 20.53 16.66
C GLY A 106 16.57 19.10 16.48
N ARG A 107 16.00 18.12 17.19
CA ARG A 107 16.32 16.69 17.00
C ARG A 107 15.88 16.19 15.62
N VAL A 108 14.67 16.51 15.17
CA VAL A 108 14.17 16.05 13.86
C VAL A 108 14.99 16.67 12.72
N ILE A 109 15.31 17.96 12.81
CA ILE A 109 16.13 18.65 11.80
C ILE A 109 17.58 18.15 11.83
N GLY A 110 18.12 17.95 13.03
CA GLY A 110 19.53 17.66 13.24
C GLY A 110 20.43 18.89 13.05
N ARG A 111 21.75 18.68 13.08
CA ARG A 111 22.72 19.73 12.79
C ARG A 111 22.60 20.15 11.33
N ASP A 112 22.32 21.43 11.09
CA ASP A 112 22.17 22.04 9.77
C ASP A 112 21.17 21.35 8.82
N GLY A 113 20.19 20.61 9.36
CA GLY A 113 19.23 19.86 8.52
C GLY A 113 19.70 18.47 8.09
N ARG A 114 20.92 18.05 8.46
CA ARG A 114 21.53 16.80 7.99
C ARG A 114 20.72 15.55 8.32
N ILE A 115 20.05 15.53 9.47
CA ILE A 115 19.23 14.36 9.85
C ILE A 115 17.98 14.31 9.00
N ARG A 116 17.30 15.45 8.82
CA ARG A 116 16.12 15.53 7.94
C ARG A 116 16.49 15.03 6.54
N GLU A 117 17.57 15.55 5.96
CA GLU A 117 18.02 15.18 4.60
C GLU A 117 18.34 13.68 4.48
N LEU A 118 19.04 13.10 5.47
CA LEU A 118 19.33 11.66 5.48
C LEU A 118 18.05 10.82 5.62
N VAL A 119 17.09 11.26 6.44
CA VAL A 119 15.81 10.56 6.57
C VAL A 119 15.04 10.62 5.25
N GLU A 120 14.99 11.78 4.61
CA GLU A 120 14.36 11.98 3.29
C GLU A 120 15.00 11.05 2.24
N GLU A 121 16.34 11.01 2.15
CA GLU A 121 17.08 10.17 1.19
C GLU A 121 16.90 8.66 1.43
N LEU A 122 16.84 8.23 2.70
CA LEU A 122 16.75 6.82 3.04
C LEU A 122 15.32 6.28 2.95
N SER A 123 14.32 7.08 3.30
CA SER A 123 12.91 6.65 3.27
C SER A 123 12.19 7.01 1.97
N GLY A 124 12.72 7.96 1.18
CA GLY A 124 12.05 8.48 -0.01
C GLY A 124 10.85 9.36 0.31
N VAL A 125 10.71 9.80 1.56
CA VAL A 125 9.69 10.78 1.94
C VAL A 125 10.26 12.18 1.90
N GLU A 126 9.36 13.13 1.92
CA GLU A 126 9.66 14.54 2.01
C GLU A 126 9.15 15.10 3.35
N ILE A 127 10.01 15.82 4.07
CA ILE A 127 9.72 16.29 5.44
C ILE A 127 9.73 17.82 5.50
N VAL A 128 8.60 18.39 5.94
CA VAL A 128 8.49 19.83 6.23
C VAL A 128 8.30 20.03 7.72
N VAL A 129 9.10 20.91 8.32
CA VAL A 129 9.04 21.20 9.75
C VAL A 129 8.66 22.65 9.97
N TYR A 130 7.49 22.91 10.58
CA TYR A 130 6.98 24.25 10.81
C TYR A 130 6.43 24.43 12.22
N ARG A 131 7.06 25.32 12.99
CA ARG A 131 6.70 25.61 14.40
C ARG A 131 6.69 24.34 15.26
N SER A 132 5.52 23.76 15.52
CA SER A 132 5.32 22.51 16.26
C SER A 132 4.80 21.36 15.39
N THR A 133 4.49 21.63 14.12
CA THR A 133 3.94 20.65 13.19
C THR A 133 5.04 20.11 12.28
N ILE A 134 5.05 18.81 12.07
CA ILE A 134 5.89 18.13 11.08
C ILE A 134 4.95 17.52 10.05
N LEU A 135 5.22 17.77 8.78
CA LEU A 135 4.53 17.15 7.65
C LEU A 135 5.46 16.14 7.02
N VAL A 136 4.94 14.95 6.73
CA VAL A 136 5.64 13.90 6.00
C VAL A 136 4.80 13.60 4.77
N VAL A 137 5.42 13.66 3.60
CA VAL A 137 4.77 13.45 2.30
C VAL A 137 5.49 12.33 1.56
N GLY A 138 4.74 11.47 0.90
CA GLY A 138 5.27 10.47 -0.02
C GLY A 138 4.27 9.37 -0.30
N ASP A 139 4.74 8.36 -1.04
CA ASP A 139 3.97 7.16 -1.38
C ASP A 139 3.59 6.37 -0.13
N ILE A 140 2.60 5.49 -0.20
CA ILE A 140 2.11 4.73 0.97
C ILE A 140 3.23 3.95 1.68
N GLU A 141 4.12 3.27 0.93
CA GLU A 141 5.24 2.51 1.49
C GLU A 141 6.28 3.41 2.15
N SER A 142 6.70 4.45 1.44
CA SER A 142 7.68 5.43 1.92
C SER A 142 7.14 6.17 3.13
N LEU A 143 5.88 6.61 3.09
CA LEU A 143 5.19 7.29 4.17
C LEU A 143 5.17 6.43 5.42
N ALA A 144 4.91 5.13 5.33
CA ALA A 144 4.94 4.23 6.48
C ALA A 144 6.33 4.18 7.14
N VAL A 145 7.39 4.06 6.34
CA VAL A 145 8.78 4.01 6.84
C VAL A 145 9.22 5.36 7.42
N GLY A 146 8.95 6.45 6.71
CA GLY A 146 9.28 7.81 7.14
C GLY A 146 8.53 8.22 8.40
N SER A 147 7.24 7.88 8.49
CA SER A 147 6.39 8.07 9.66
C SER A 147 6.99 7.37 10.89
N ALA A 148 7.35 6.09 10.76
CA ALA A 148 7.97 5.34 11.84
C ALA A 148 9.31 5.95 12.30
N ALA A 149 10.10 6.49 11.36
CA ALA A 149 11.35 7.18 11.70
C ALA A 149 11.11 8.48 12.46
N VAL A 150 10.15 9.30 12.02
CA VAL A 150 9.77 10.55 12.70
C VAL A 150 9.23 10.26 14.10
N GLU A 151 8.35 9.28 14.25
CA GLU A 151 7.81 8.87 15.55
C GLU A 151 8.91 8.42 16.53
N ARG A 152 9.93 7.70 16.04
CA ARG A 152 11.09 7.29 16.87
C ARG A 152 11.97 8.48 17.27
N LEU A 153 12.18 9.44 16.37
CA LEU A 153 12.91 10.67 16.68
C LEU A 153 12.17 11.51 17.73
N LEU A 154 10.85 11.63 17.60
CA LEU A 154 9.99 12.32 18.57
C LEU A 154 9.92 11.57 19.91
N GLY A 155 9.90 10.24 19.88
CA GLY A 155 10.02 9.37 21.06
C GLY A 155 11.38 9.42 21.76
N GLY A 156 12.34 10.16 21.22
CA GLY A 156 13.63 10.40 21.86
C GLY A 156 14.72 9.38 21.52
N SER A 157 14.48 8.52 20.53
CA SER A 157 15.50 7.58 20.04
C SER A 157 16.74 8.32 19.55
N GLU A 158 17.90 7.67 19.67
CA GLU A 158 19.14 8.20 19.12
C GLU A 158 19.10 8.23 17.59
N HIS A 159 19.68 9.27 17.00
CA HIS A 159 19.77 9.44 15.55
C HIS A 159 20.39 8.24 14.85
N GLY A 160 21.49 7.69 15.40
CA GLY A 160 22.17 6.53 14.84
C GLY A 160 21.27 5.30 14.76
N THR A 161 20.42 5.08 15.76
CA THR A 161 19.46 3.97 15.79
C THR A 161 18.37 4.14 14.74
N VAL A 162 17.88 5.36 14.54
CA VAL A 162 16.88 5.66 13.50
C VAL A 162 17.45 5.50 12.10
N LEU A 163 18.68 5.96 11.86
CA LEU A 163 19.34 5.80 10.56
C LEU A 163 19.62 4.33 10.23
N LYS A 164 20.14 3.54 11.19
CA LYS A 164 20.33 2.09 11.01
C LYS A 164 19.02 1.37 10.71
N PHE A 165 17.92 1.80 11.34
CA PHE A 165 16.61 1.29 11.01
C PHE A 165 16.25 1.58 9.55
N LEU A 166 16.34 2.85 9.13
CA LEU A 166 16.02 3.24 7.75
C LEU A 166 16.89 2.51 6.71
N GLU A 167 18.18 2.33 6.98
CA GLU A 167 19.07 1.54 6.11
C GLU A 167 18.62 0.08 5.99
N LYS A 168 18.18 -0.53 7.10
CA LYS A 168 17.65 -1.89 7.12
C LYS A 168 16.35 -1.99 6.32
N GLU A 169 15.44 -1.03 6.48
CA GLU A 169 14.18 -0.96 5.73
C GLU A 169 14.44 -0.80 4.23
N LYS A 170 15.32 0.12 3.84
CA LYS A 170 15.73 0.35 2.44
C LYS A 170 16.33 -0.91 1.83
N ARG A 171 17.18 -1.62 2.58
CA ARG A 171 17.74 -2.92 2.15
C ARG A 171 16.65 -3.97 1.99
N ARG A 172 15.68 -4.04 2.90
CA ARG A 172 14.57 -4.99 2.81
C ARG A 172 13.70 -4.73 1.59
N GLN A 173 13.30 -3.48 1.35
CA GLN A 173 12.52 -3.07 0.18
C GLN A 173 13.26 -3.41 -1.12
N LYS A 174 14.58 -3.19 -1.17
CA LYS A 174 15.39 -3.56 -2.35
C LYS A 174 15.36 -5.07 -2.60
N ILE A 175 15.51 -5.89 -1.55
CA ILE A 175 15.45 -7.34 -1.67
C ILE A 175 14.04 -7.76 -2.11
N GLU A 176 12.99 -7.25 -1.47
CA GLU A 176 11.59 -7.57 -1.80
C GLU A 176 11.26 -7.26 -3.26
N ARG A 177 11.63 -6.08 -3.76
CA ARG A 177 11.50 -5.71 -5.18
C ARG A 177 12.24 -6.67 -6.12
N GLN A 178 13.40 -7.18 -5.71
CA GLN A 178 14.17 -8.16 -6.49
C GLN A 178 13.62 -9.58 -6.38
N THR A 179 12.95 -9.91 -5.27
CA THR A 179 12.50 -11.26 -4.93
C THR A 179 11.04 -11.47 -5.29
N LEU A 180 10.46 -10.65 -6.18
CA LEU A 180 9.09 -10.80 -6.67
C LEU A 180 8.77 -12.29 -6.81
N PRO A 181 7.89 -12.83 -5.95
CA PRO A 181 7.56 -14.24 -6.04
C PRO A 181 6.92 -14.40 -7.41
N MET A 182 7.59 -15.18 -8.26
CA MET A 182 6.99 -15.71 -9.46
C MET A 182 5.85 -16.62 -9.00
N HIS A 183 4.71 -16.03 -8.66
CA HIS A 183 3.46 -16.75 -8.55
C HIS A 183 3.10 -17.12 -9.99
N SER A 184 3.74 -18.17 -10.52
CA SER A 184 3.04 -18.97 -11.50
C SER A 184 1.79 -19.43 -10.76
N GLU A 185 0.62 -18.98 -11.19
CA GLU A 185 -0.61 -19.71 -10.88
C GLU A 185 -0.32 -21.14 -11.29
N ARG A 186 0.01 -21.98 -10.31
CA ARG A 186 0.12 -23.40 -10.55
C ARG A 186 -1.32 -23.78 -10.82
N GLN A 187 -1.69 -23.81 -12.09
CA GLN A 187 -2.91 -24.47 -12.50
C GLN A 187 -2.84 -25.85 -11.86
N VAL A 188 -3.69 -26.07 -10.87
CA VAL A 188 -3.86 -27.39 -10.28
C VAL A 188 -4.56 -28.21 -11.36
N THR A 189 -3.80 -28.64 -12.36
CA THR A 189 -4.21 -29.76 -13.19
C THR A 189 -4.24 -30.93 -12.23
N GLY A 190 -5.45 -31.40 -11.92
CA GLY A 190 -5.67 -32.58 -11.12
C GLY A 190 -5.06 -33.79 -11.81
N SER A 191 -3.77 -34.00 -11.63
CA SER A 191 -3.13 -35.29 -11.78
C SER A 191 -2.43 -35.58 -10.47
N THR A 192 -2.76 -36.71 -9.85
CA THR A 192 -1.99 -37.24 -8.73
C THR A 192 -0.55 -37.34 -9.21
N ARG A 193 0.32 -36.49 -8.67
CA ARG A 193 1.75 -36.30 -9.01
C ARG A 193 2.57 -37.58 -9.24
N PHE A 194 2.05 -38.72 -8.78
CA PHE A 194 2.65 -40.04 -8.92
C PHE A 194 2.29 -40.77 -10.22
N ASP A 195 1.10 -40.55 -10.78
CA ASP A 195 0.63 -41.28 -11.97
C ASP A 195 1.36 -40.81 -13.25
N ASP A 196 1.77 -39.54 -13.31
CA ASP A 196 2.54 -38.98 -14.44
C ASP A 196 4.01 -39.42 -14.45
N LEU A 197 4.56 -39.84 -13.30
CA LEU A 197 5.97 -40.24 -13.18
C LEU A 197 6.22 -41.67 -13.63
N VAL A 198 5.19 -42.51 -13.63
CA VAL A 198 5.32 -43.94 -13.92
C VAL A 198 4.34 -44.32 -15.04
N PRO A 199 4.82 -44.40 -16.30
CA PRO A 199 3.98 -44.79 -17.42
C PRO A 199 3.29 -46.13 -17.15
N GLY A 200 1.96 -46.14 -17.19
CA GLY A 200 1.14 -47.36 -16.98
C GLY A 200 0.73 -47.67 -15.54
N LEU A 201 1.10 -46.84 -14.55
CA LEU A 201 0.70 -47.03 -13.16
C LEU A 201 -0.81 -46.87 -12.95
N ALA A 202 -1.42 -45.89 -13.62
CA ALA A 202 -2.88 -45.67 -13.60
C ALA A 202 -3.63 -46.93 -14.07
N ALA A 203 -3.22 -47.49 -15.21
CA ALA A 203 -3.80 -48.72 -15.75
C ALA A 203 -3.56 -49.94 -14.83
N ALA A 204 -2.40 -50.03 -14.18
CA ALA A 204 -2.11 -51.10 -13.23
C ALA A 204 -2.95 -50.99 -11.95
N ARG A 205 -3.25 -49.77 -11.49
CA ARG A 205 -4.11 -49.49 -10.34
C ARG A 205 -5.57 -49.82 -10.63
N GLU A 206 -6.06 -49.48 -11.82
CA GLU A 206 -7.40 -49.88 -12.28
C GLU A 206 -7.55 -51.39 -12.36
N ARG A 207 -6.59 -52.12 -12.97
CA ARG A 207 -6.61 -53.60 -12.98
C ARG A 207 -6.64 -54.20 -11.57
N ARG A 208 -5.93 -53.60 -10.62
CA ARG A 208 -5.94 -54.04 -9.22
C ARG A 208 -7.31 -53.78 -8.56
N ASN A 209 -7.91 -52.62 -8.82
CA ASN A 209 -9.23 -52.30 -8.29
C ASN A 209 -10.30 -53.23 -8.89
N GLN A 210 -10.28 -53.47 -10.20
CA GLN A 210 -11.15 -54.46 -10.86
C GLN A 210 -11.05 -55.86 -10.24
N ARG A 211 -9.82 -56.31 -9.90
CA ARG A 211 -9.62 -57.59 -9.19
C ARG A 211 -10.17 -57.59 -7.77
N ARG A 212 -10.16 -56.45 -7.06
CA ARG A 212 -10.76 -56.34 -5.72
C ARG A 212 -12.28 -56.46 -5.76
N PHE A 213 -12.92 -56.00 -6.84
CA PHE A 213 -14.36 -56.13 -7.02
C PHE A 213 -14.83 -57.58 -7.30
N LYS A 214 -13.94 -58.49 -7.74
CA LYS A 214 -14.26 -59.93 -7.92
C LYS A 214 -14.47 -60.71 -6.61
N GLY A 215 -14.17 -60.12 -5.44
CA GLY A 215 -14.37 -60.75 -4.13
C GLY A 215 -15.50 -60.13 -3.30
N ILE A 216 -16.24 -59.17 -3.85
CA ILE A 216 -17.34 -58.50 -3.15
C ILE A 216 -18.62 -59.29 -3.42
N GLN A 217 -19.25 -59.75 -2.35
CA GLN A 217 -20.57 -60.37 -2.42
C GLN A 217 -21.58 -59.27 -2.76
N VAL A 218 -22.10 -59.28 -3.98
CA VAL A 218 -23.14 -58.36 -4.44
C VAL A 218 -24.44 -58.73 -3.71
N ASP A 219 -25.19 -57.72 -3.27
CA ASP A 219 -26.48 -57.91 -2.61
C ASP A 219 -27.48 -58.57 -3.59
N PRO A 220 -28.08 -59.73 -3.28
CA PRO A 220 -28.98 -60.44 -4.19
C PRO A 220 -30.29 -59.70 -4.49
N GLU A 221 -30.61 -58.61 -3.78
CA GLU A 221 -31.78 -57.79 -4.04
C GLU A 221 -31.56 -56.70 -5.12
N ASP A 222 -30.31 -56.46 -5.55
CA ASP A 222 -29.98 -55.46 -6.58
C ASP A 222 -29.76 -56.13 -7.95
N GLU A 223 -30.83 -56.18 -8.75
CA GLU A 223 -30.82 -56.79 -10.10
C GLU A 223 -29.81 -56.13 -11.06
N THR A 224 -29.50 -54.84 -10.87
CA THR A 224 -28.60 -54.11 -11.76
C THR A 224 -27.14 -54.52 -11.56
N ALA A 225 -26.74 -54.67 -10.30
CA ALA A 225 -25.40 -55.10 -9.93
C ALA A 225 -25.14 -56.58 -10.29
N ILE A 226 -26.18 -57.41 -10.28
CA ILE A 226 -26.10 -58.81 -10.75
C ILE A 226 -25.86 -58.87 -12.26
N SER A 227 -26.55 -58.03 -13.04
CA SER A 227 -26.37 -57.96 -14.50
C SER A 227 -24.96 -57.54 -14.90
N GLU A 228 -24.38 -56.56 -14.21
CA GLU A 228 -23.00 -56.12 -14.47
C GLU A 228 -21.98 -57.21 -14.12
N MET A 229 -22.20 -57.94 -13.02
CA MET A 229 -21.34 -59.05 -12.61
C MET A 229 -21.37 -60.19 -13.65
N MET A 230 -22.55 -60.52 -14.19
CA MET A 230 -22.70 -61.56 -15.23
C MET A 230 -22.04 -61.16 -16.55
N GLY A 231 -22.16 -59.89 -16.97
CA GLY A 231 -21.50 -59.39 -18.20
C GLY A 231 -19.97 -59.42 -18.12
N LEU A 232 -19.39 -59.21 -16.94
CA LEU A 232 -17.94 -59.27 -16.70
C LEU A 232 -17.36 -60.69 -16.68
N ALA A 233 -18.21 -61.72 -16.52
CA ALA A 233 -17.79 -63.12 -16.52
C ALA A 233 -17.62 -63.68 -17.95
N GLU A 234 -18.37 -63.16 -18.92
CA GLU A 234 -18.35 -63.64 -20.32
C GLU A 234 -17.09 -63.20 -21.09
N ASP A 235 -16.39 -62.17 -20.62
CA ASP A 235 -15.18 -61.62 -21.28
C ASP A 235 -13.89 -62.44 -21.01
N GLU A 236 -13.98 -63.56 -20.28
CA GLU A 236 -12.86 -64.48 -20.02
C GLU A 236 -12.97 -65.79 -20.83
N HIS A 237 -13.02 -65.71 -22.16
CA HIS A 237 -12.73 -66.86 -23.02
C HIS A 237 -11.34 -66.74 -23.65
N VAL A 238 -10.33 -67.33 -22.99
CA VAL A 238 -8.99 -67.49 -23.59
C VAL A 238 -9.05 -68.69 -24.54
N ARG A 239 -8.95 -68.45 -25.85
CA ARG A 239 -8.68 -69.51 -26.83
C ARG A 239 -7.18 -69.77 -26.86
N TYR A 240 -6.77 -70.99 -26.54
CA TYR A 240 -5.41 -71.45 -26.75
C TYR A 240 -5.34 -72.08 -28.14
N GLU A 241 -4.52 -71.52 -29.04
CA GLU A 241 -4.04 -72.22 -30.24
C GLU A 241 -2.75 -72.95 -29.86
N GLU A 242 -2.72 -74.27 -30.07
CA GLU A 242 -1.48 -75.06 -30.03
C GLU A 242 -0.76 -74.92 -31.38
N GLU A 243 0.57 -74.76 -31.34
CA GLU A 243 1.48 -74.50 -32.47
C GLU A 243 1.36 -75.48 -33.66
#